data_AF-A0A6C0KPX8-F1
#
_entry.id   AF-A0A6C0KPX8-F1
#
_cell.length_a   1.000
_cell.length_b   1.000
_cell.length_c   1.000
_cell.angle_alpha   90.00
_cell.angle_beta   90.00
_cell.angle_gamma   90.00
#
_symmetry.space_group_name_H-M   'P 1'
#
loop_
_entity.id
_entity.type
_entity.pdbx_description
1 polymer ?
#
loop_
_entity_poly.entity_id
_entity_poly.type
_entity_poly.pdbx_seq_one_letter_code
_entity_poly.pdbx_strand_id
1 'polypeptide(L)'
;MSSSSDFQVWLDQEMWVVANHKLARREYIPDFADDLTEFMKSCGYTMDIRWNNGHYIVAKWLYMIHVQEFVTKDYNGKLRYAEPHHRDWPEDFLQYTHMMNFDRISSFMERWRFYEDFDLETRAGQRVLHELQYLLYVFIDMDSSENGKLFDDDSDSEHDETYRGRDDIYLMEAREGLHGGRGSKV
;
A
#
# COMPACT_ATOMS: atom_id res chain seq x y z
N MET A 1 -21.97 -11.18 -0.84
CA MET A 1 -21.72 -9.98 -0.02
C MET A 1 -21.94 -10.39 1.42
N SER A 2 -20.92 -10.35 2.28
CA SER A 2 -21.12 -10.68 3.69
C SER A 2 -21.90 -9.55 4.38
N SER A 3 -22.69 -9.94 5.36
CA SER A 3 -23.64 -9.05 6.04
C SER A 3 -22.93 -8.15 7.05
N SER A 4 -23.55 -7.02 7.43
CA SER A 4 -23.02 -6.17 8.51
C SER A 4 -22.86 -6.93 9.84
N SER A 5 -23.65 -8.00 10.05
CA SER A 5 -23.50 -8.90 11.21
C SER A 5 -22.23 -9.72 11.16
N ASP A 6 -21.82 -10.23 9.99
CA ASP A 6 -20.60 -11.05 9.86
C ASP A 6 -19.35 -10.25 10.19
N PHE A 7 -19.34 -8.96 9.81
CA PHE A 7 -18.25 -8.05 10.15
C PHE A 7 -18.14 -7.78 11.66
N GLN A 8 -19.27 -7.61 12.35
CA GLN A 8 -19.26 -7.39 13.81
C GLN A 8 -18.81 -8.66 14.55
N VAL A 9 -19.31 -9.83 14.14
CA VAL A 9 -18.87 -11.11 14.69
C VAL A 9 -17.36 -11.31 14.50
N TRP A 10 -16.83 -10.93 13.33
CA TRP A 10 -15.39 -11.00 13.06
C TRP A 10 -14.57 -10.03 13.94
N LEU A 11 -15.09 -8.83 14.21
CA LEU A 11 -14.46 -7.85 15.10
C LEU A 11 -14.42 -8.31 16.57
N ASP A 12 -15.48 -8.99 17.00
CA ASP A 12 -15.62 -9.52 18.36
C ASP A 12 -14.90 -10.86 18.56
N GLN A 13 -14.35 -11.46 17.49
CA GLN A 13 -13.61 -12.71 17.58
C GLN A 13 -12.29 -12.50 18.33
N GLU A 14 -12.10 -13.30 19.38
CA GLU A 14 -10.86 -13.38 20.14
C GLU A 14 -9.74 -14.05 19.32
N MET A 15 -8.63 -13.34 19.18
CA MET A 15 -7.43 -13.79 18.48
C MET A 15 -6.26 -13.90 19.45
N TRP A 16 -5.33 -14.81 19.19
CA TRP A 16 -4.11 -14.88 19.97
C TRP A 16 -3.18 -13.70 19.63
N VAL A 17 -2.70 -13.02 20.67
CA VAL A 17 -1.75 -11.90 20.57
C VAL A 17 -0.39 -12.26 21.17
N VAL A 18 -0.41 -13.06 22.23
CA VAL A 18 0.76 -13.71 22.82
C VAL A 18 0.31 -15.08 23.29
N ALA A 19 1.22 -16.04 23.47
CA ALA A 19 0.93 -17.44 23.80
C ALA A 19 -0.15 -17.68 24.89
N ASN A 20 -0.38 -16.73 25.79
CA ASN A 20 -1.36 -16.85 26.88
C ASN A 20 -2.40 -15.71 26.94
N HIS A 21 -2.50 -14.87 25.90
CA HIS A 21 -3.40 -13.72 25.90
C HIS A 21 -4.18 -13.63 24.59
N LYS A 22 -5.50 -13.50 24.75
CA LYS A 22 -6.42 -13.27 23.65
C LYS A 22 -7.02 -11.88 23.76
N LEU A 23 -7.19 -11.23 22.62
CA LEU A 23 -7.88 -9.96 22.49
C LEU A 23 -8.84 -10.04 21.32
N ALA A 24 -9.99 -9.37 21.43
CA ALA A 24 -10.85 -9.19 20.28
C ALA A 24 -10.19 -8.24 19.28
N ARG A 25 -10.43 -8.43 17.98
CA ARG A 25 -9.86 -7.57 16.93
C ARG A 25 -10.17 -6.09 17.12
N ARG A 26 -11.38 -5.80 17.61
CA ARG A 26 -11.81 -4.44 17.91
C ARG A 26 -10.94 -3.71 18.94
N GLU A 27 -10.16 -4.44 19.73
CA GLU A 27 -9.31 -3.88 20.77
C GLU A 27 -7.95 -3.45 20.21
N TYR A 28 -7.36 -4.20 19.29
CA TYR A 28 -6.01 -3.91 18.78
C TYR A 28 -5.95 -3.27 17.38
N ILE A 29 -7.01 -3.41 16.57
CA ILE A 29 -7.04 -2.75 15.24
C ILE A 29 -6.93 -1.21 15.35
N PRO A 30 -7.57 -0.54 16.32
CA PRO A 30 -7.36 0.89 16.53
C PRO A 30 -5.90 1.25 16.79
N ASP A 31 -5.23 0.52 17.68
CA ASP A 31 -3.81 0.74 18.00
C ASP A 31 -2.91 0.54 16.78
N PHE A 32 -3.20 -0.47 15.95
CA PHE A 32 -2.50 -0.68 14.68
C PHE A 32 -2.70 0.49 13.71
N ALA A 33 -3.95 0.97 13.56
CA ALA A 33 -4.27 2.07 12.67
C ALA A 33 -3.65 3.40 13.13
N ASP A 34 -3.56 3.63 14.44
CA ASP A 34 -2.90 4.79 15.02
C ASP A 34 -1.37 4.73 14.80
N ASP A 35 -0.72 3.61 15.09
CA ASP A 35 0.73 3.42 14.82
C ASP A 35 1.03 3.50 13.32
N LEU A 36 0.14 3.00 12.46
CA LEU A 36 0.25 3.15 11.00
C LEU A 36 0.18 4.63 10.58
N THR A 37 -0.69 5.41 11.21
CA THR A 37 -0.81 6.85 10.97
C THR A 37 0.46 7.60 11.40
N GLU A 38 1.00 7.27 12.58
CA GLU A 38 2.25 7.85 13.08
C GLU A 38 3.44 7.47 12.21
N PHE A 39 3.48 6.22 11.77
CA PHE A 39 4.49 5.73 10.84
C PHE A 39 4.47 6.52 9.53
N MET A 40 3.30 6.72 8.92
CA MET A 40 3.17 7.52 7.69
C MET A 40 3.63 8.96 7.88
N LYS A 41 3.27 9.60 9.00
CA LYS A 41 3.76 10.94 9.37
C LYS A 41 5.28 10.97 9.53
N SER A 42 5.87 9.96 10.17
CA SER A 42 7.32 9.86 10.33
C SER A 42 8.07 9.70 9.00
N CYS A 43 7.38 9.20 7.97
CA CYS A 43 7.88 9.10 6.61
C CYS A 43 7.65 10.37 5.77
N GLY A 44 7.07 11.43 6.33
CA GLY A 44 6.83 12.70 5.64
C GLY A 44 5.49 12.76 4.88
N TYR A 45 4.58 11.82 5.14
CA TYR A 45 3.25 11.80 4.53
C TYR A 45 2.16 12.29 5.47
N THR A 46 1.22 13.05 4.90
CA THR A 46 -0.02 13.46 5.55
C THR A 46 -1.14 12.53 5.08
N MET A 47 -1.94 12.03 6.01
CA MET A 47 -3.12 11.21 5.67
C MET A 47 -4.29 12.10 5.24
N ASP A 48 -5.03 11.68 4.22
CA ASP A 48 -6.24 12.32 3.73
C ASP A 48 -7.31 12.42 4.84
N ILE A 49 -8.15 13.46 4.80
CA ILE A 49 -9.22 13.68 5.79
C ILE A 49 -10.16 12.48 5.96
N ARG A 50 -10.39 11.71 4.90
CA ARG A 50 -11.22 10.50 4.88
C ARG A 50 -10.58 9.35 5.64
N TRP A 51 -9.26 9.36 5.84
CA TRP A 51 -8.58 8.43 6.72
C TRP A 51 -9.24 8.47 8.11
N ASN A 52 -9.50 9.68 8.64
CA ASN A 52 -10.26 9.91 9.88
C ASN A 52 -9.91 8.88 10.98
N ASN A 53 -8.67 8.90 11.46
CA ASN A 53 -8.01 7.93 12.36
C ASN A 53 -7.75 6.51 11.81
N GLY A 54 -8.32 6.15 10.66
CA GLY A 54 -8.03 4.91 9.96
C GLY A 54 -8.69 3.67 10.53
N HIS A 55 -9.28 3.73 11.72
CA HIS A 55 -9.74 2.55 12.47
C HIS A 55 -10.73 1.71 11.66
N TYR A 56 -11.75 2.36 11.09
CA TYR A 56 -12.77 1.68 10.30
C TYR A 56 -12.23 1.21 8.94
N ILE A 57 -11.35 2.00 8.30
CA ILE A 57 -10.74 1.67 7.00
C ILE A 57 -9.88 0.42 7.14
N VAL A 58 -8.98 0.40 8.12
CA VAL A 58 -8.11 -0.74 8.43
C VAL A 58 -8.96 -1.96 8.80
N ALA A 59 -9.96 -1.80 9.68
CA ALA A 59 -10.83 -2.90 10.06
C ALA A 59 -11.55 -3.53 8.85
N LYS A 60 -12.07 -2.69 7.94
CA LYS A 60 -12.73 -3.17 6.72
C LYS A 60 -11.75 -3.83 5.75
N TRP A 61 -10.56 -3.26 5.59
CA TRP A 61 -9.53 -3.81 4.75
C TRP A 61 -9.06 -5.20 5.23
N LEU A 62 -8.76 -5.34 6.52
CA LEU A 62 -8.40 -6.62 7.13
C LEU A 62 -9.54 -7.65 7.01
N TYR A 63 -10.78 -7.20 7.17
CA TYR A 63 -11.93 -8.08 6.96
C TYR A 63 -12.06 -8.54 5.50
N MET A 64 -11.77 -7.68 4.53
CA MET A 64 -11.76 -8.08 3.11
C MET A 64 -10.69 -9.14 2.83
N ILE A 65 -9.49 -8.99 3.40
CA ILE A 65 -8.43 -9.99 3.35
C ILE A 65 -8.91 -11.31 3.97
N HIS A 66 -9.50 -11.24 5.16
CA HIS A 66 -10.01 -12.43 5.85
C HIS A 66 -11.06 -13.18 5.02
N VAL A 67 -12.03 -12.46 4.45
CA VAL A 67 -13.05 -13.05 3.58
C VAL A 67 -12.41 -13.71 2.37
N GLN A 68 -11.43 -13.07 1.73
CA GLN A 68 -10.75 -13.65 0.56
C GLN A 68 -9.95 -14.90 0.91
N GLU A 69 -9.15 -14.86 1.97
CA GLU A 69 -8.27 -15.98 2.34
C GLU A 69 -9.04 -17.18 2.92
N PHE A 70 -10.03 -16.94 3.79
CA PHE A 70 -10.64 -18.01 4.58
C PHE A 70 -12.05 -18.40 4.13
N VAL A 71 -12.84 -17.44 3.66
CA VAL A 71 -14.26 -17.67 3.31
C VAL A 71 -14.39 -18.07 1.84
N THR A 72 -13.90 -17.23 0.92
CA THR A 72 -14.00 -17.48 -0.52
C THR A 72 -12.83 -18.31 -1.04
N LYS A 73 -11.71 -18.34 -0.31
CA LYS A 73 -10.46 -19.01 -0.71
C LYS A 73 -9.95 -18.51 -2.06
N ASP A 74 -10.15 -17.23 -2.32
CA ASP A 74 -9.66 -16.54 -3.51
C ASP A 74 -8.26 -15.98 -3.25
N TYR A 75 -7.32 -16.91 -3.10
CA TYR A 75 -5.95 -16.68 -2.65
C TYR A 75 -5.12 -15.68 -3.47
N ASN A 76 -5.52 -15.43 -4.72
CA ASN A 76 -4.85 -14.49 -5.63
C ASN A 76 -5.81 -13.40 -6.11
N GLY A 77 -6.98 -13.29 -5.46
CA GLY A 77 -7.98 -12.30 -5.77
C GLY A 77 -7.44 -10.90 -5.51
N LYS A 78 -7.55 -10.01 -6.49
CA LYS A 78 -7.18 -8.60 -6.29
C LYS A 78 -8.13 -7.98 -5.26
N LEU A 79 -7.57 -7.33 -4.24
CA LEU A 79 -8.35 -6.44 -3.39
C LEU A 79 -8.79 -5.23 -4.22
N ARG A 80 -10.01 -4.76 -3.97
CA ARG A 80 -10.54 -3.56 -4.58
C ARG A 80 -10.44 -2.43 -3.58
N TYR A 81 -9.63 -1.44 -3.93
CA TYR A 81 -9.50 -0.22 -3.14
C TYR A 81 -10.46 0.85 -3.62
N ALA A 82 -10.71 1.84 -2.77
CA ALA A 82 -11.33 3.07 -3.23
C ALA A 82 -10.39 3.77 -4.23
N GLU A 83 -10.96 4.61 -5.09
CA GLU A 83 -10.14 5.48 -5.93
C GLU A 83 -9.37 6.47 -5.03
N PRO A 84 -8.09 6.76 -5.32
CA PRO A 84 -7.37 7.81 -4.63
C PRO A 84 -8.03 9.17 -4.89
N HIS A 85 -7.98 10.09 -3.92
CA HIS A 85 -8.49 11.47 -4.13
C HIS A 85 -7.38 12.53 -4.18
N HIS A 86 -6.13 12.11 -4.26
CA HIS A 86 -5.02 12.99 -4.62
C HIS A 86 -4.77 12.88 -6.13
N ARG A 87 -3.84 13.68 -6.65
CA ARG A 87 -3.31 13.46 -8.01
C ARG A 87 -2.74 12.04 -8.10
N ASP A 88 -3.31 11.21 -8.97
CA ASP A 88 -2.94 9.80 -9.11
C ASP A 88 -2.09 9.60 -10.38
N TRP A 89 -0.98 10.32 -10.47
CA TRP A 89 -0.06 10.17 -11.60
C TRP A 89 0.84 8.94 -11.39
N PRO A 90 1.23 8.24 -12.47
CA PRO A 90 2.17 7.12 -12.37
C PRO A 90 3.47 7.47 -11.63
N GLU A 91 3.95 8.70 -11.80
CA GLU A 91 5.16 9.22 -11.16
C GLU A 91 5.00 9.35 -9.64
N ASP A 92 3.82 9.79 -9.16
CA ASP A 92 3.50 9.87 -7.74
C ASP A 92 3.55 8.48 -7.09
N PHE A 93 2.96 7.48 -7.75
CA PHE A 93 2.98 6.10 -7.27
C PHE A 93 4.40 5.50 -7.26
N LEU A 94 5.20 5.77 -8.30
CA LEU A 94 6.60 5.32 -8.37
C LEU A 94 7.44 5.95 -7.26
N GLN A 95 7.30 7.25 -7.04
CA GLN A 95 8.00 7.95 -5.96
C GLN A 95 7.55 7.44 -4.59
N TYR A 96 6.24 7.27 -4.39
CA TYR A 96 5.68 6.72 -3.18
C TYR A 96 6.24 5.33 -2.89
N THR A 97 6.25 4.42 -3.86
CA THR A 97 6.79 3.06 -3.67
C THR A 97 8.29 3.03 -3.45
N HIS A 98 9.04 4.00 -3.99
CA HIS A 98 10.46 4.17 -3.70
C HIS A 98 10.70 4.60 -2.24
N MET A 99 9.93 5.59 -1.76
CA MET A 99 10.04 6.12 -0.40
C MET A 99 9.49 5.14 0.64
N MET A 100 8.33 4.55 0.36
CA MET A 100 7.63 3.54 1.15
C MET A 100 7.96 2.14 0.64
N ASN A 101 9.24 1.83 0.53
CA ASN A 101 9.70 0.55 0.03
C ASN A 101 9.29 -0.64 0.93
N PHE A 102 9.47 -1.84 0.40
CA PHE A 102 9.08 -3.08 1.08
C PHE A 102 9.80 -3.25 2.42
N ASP A 103 11.07 -2.86 2.54
CA ASP A 103 11.85 -3.03 3.77
C ASP A 103 11.30 -2.18 4.92
N ARG A 104 10.87 -0.94 4.63
CA ARG A 104 10.24 -0.06 5.63
C ARG A 104 8.92 -0.62 6.12
N ILE A 105 8.09 -1.08 5.18
CA ILE A 105 6.78 -1.66 5.48
C ILE A 105 6.94 -2.97 6.26
N SER A 106 7.89 -3.82 5.86
CA SER A 106 8.23 -5.05 6.57
C SER A 106 8.70 -4.77 8.00
N SER A 107 9.59 -3.79 8.17
CA SER A 107 10.07 -3.36 9.50
C SER A 107 8.94 -2.83 10.39
N PHE A 108 7.97 -2.11 9.81
CA PHE A 108 6.76 -1.69 10.50
C PHE A 108 5.94 -2.90 10.97
N MET A 109 5.71 -3.86 10.07
CA MET A 109 4.90 -5.06 10.33
C MET A 109 5.52 -6.01 11.35
N GLU A 110 6.85 -6.11 11.43
CA GLU A 110 7.55 -6.93 12.43
C GLU A 110 7.15 -6.59 13.88
N ARG A 111 6.78 -5.33 14.16
CA ARG A 111 6.29 -4.92 15.50
C ARG A 111 4.94 -5.54 15.85
N TRP A 112 4.16 -5.87 14.84
CA TRP A 112 2.80 -6.39 14.94
C TRP A 112 2.70 -7.90 14.73
N ARG A 113 3.79 -8.58 14.40
CA ARG A 113 3.82 -10.02 14.07
C ARG A 113 3.25 -10.97 15.14
N PHE A 114 3.13 -10.50 16.38
CA PHE A 114 2.62 -11.31 17.50
C PHE A 114 1.10 -11.51 17.44
N TYR A 115 0.38 -10.63 16.74
CA TYR A 115 -1.05 -10.76 16.51
C TYR A 115 -1.28 -11.69 15.33
N GLU A 116 -2.18 -12.67 15.49
CA GLU A 116 -2.44 -13.71 14.48
C GLU A 116 -2.80 -13.16 13.08
N ASP A 117 -3.50 -12.02 12.98
CA ASP A 117 -3.82 -11.41 11.68
C ASP A 117 -2.61 -10.79 10.97
N PHE A 118 -1.54 -10.50 11.71
CA PHE A 118 -0.31 -9.84 11.25
C PHE A 118 0.90 -10.77 11.26
N ASP A 119 0.72 -12.04 11.61
CA ASP A 119 1.77 -13.05 11.61
C ASP A 119 2.25 -13.32 10.17
N LEU A 120 3.49 -12.92 9.90
CA LEU A 120 4.13 -12.99 8.58
C LEU A 120 4.45 -14.43 8.14
N GLU A 121 4.35 -15.42 9.03
CA GLU A 121 4.43 -16.84 8.70
C GLU A 121 3.09 -17.36 8.14
N THR A 122 2.00 -16.64 8.36
CA THR A 122 0.68 -16.96 7.83
C THR A 122 0.43 -16.30 6.48
N ARG A 123 -0.43 -16.91 5.66
CA ARG A 123 -0.89 -16.32 4.39
C ARG A 123 -1.58 -14.97 4.60
N ALA A 124 -2.36 -14.85 5.67
CA ALA A 124 -3.09 -13.62 5.97
C ALA A 124 -2.12 -12.48 6.28
N GLY A 125 -1.14 -12.69 7.16
CA GLY A 125 -0.14 -11.67 7.47
C GLY A 125 0.74 -11.30 6.27
N GLN A 126 1.10 -12.27 5.42
CA GLN A 126 1.76 -11.97 4.14
C GLN A 126 0.89 -11.13 3.22
N ARG A 127 -0.41 -11.43 3.13
CA ARG A 127 -1.36 -10.64 2.34
C ARG A 127 -1.45 -9.21 2.86
N VAL A 128 -1.54 -9.03 4.18
CA VAL A 128 -1.50 -7.71 4.84
C VAL A 128 -0.23 -6.95 4.45
N LEU A 129 0.94 -7.59 4.59
CA LEU A 129 2.24 -7.00 4.25
C LEU A 129 2.30 -6.50 2.80
N HIS A 130 1.89 -7.33 1.84
CA HIS A 130 1.95 -7.00 0.41
C HIS A 130 0.92 -5.95 -0.02
N GLU A 131 -0.21 -5.87 0.66
CA GLU A 131 -1.32 -4.99 0.30
C GLU A 131 -1.27 -3.64 1.03
N LEU A 132 -0.48 -3.53 2.11
CA LEU A 132 -0.42 -2.34 2.95
C LEU A 132 0.02 -1.08 2.17
N GLN A 133 1.00 -1.21 1.27
CA GLN A 133 1.46 -0.08 0.44
C GLN A 133 0.32 0.51 -0.39
N TYR A 134 -0.51 -0.34 -1.00
CA TYR A 134 -1.63 0.08 -1.84
C TYR A 134 -2.74 0.73 -1.02
N LEU A 135 -3.07 0.14 0.15
CA LEU A 135 -4.04 0.75 1.06
C LEU A 135 -3.60 2.17 1.44
N LEU A 136 -2.36 2.31 1.87
CA LEU A 136 -1.81 3.57 2.34
C LEU A 136 -1.81 4.63 1.25
N TYR A 137 -1.36 4.29 0.04
CA TYR A 137 -1.33 5.21 -1.10
C TYR A 137 -2.70 5.84 -1.36
N VAL A 138 -3.78 5.05 -1.33
CA VAL A 138 -5.16 5.55 -1.57
C VAL A 138 -5.59 6.66 -0.60
N PHE A 139 -4.99 6.71 0.59
CA PHE A 139 -5.35 7.62 1.68
C PHE A 139 -4.24 8.59 2.07
N ILE A 140 -3.22 8.80 1.24
CA ILE A 140 -2.29 9.93 1.44
C ILE A 140 -2.87 11.20 0.80
N ASP A 141 -2.54 12.34 1.38
CA ASP A 141 -2.75 13.65 0.78
C ASP A 141 -1.42 14.10 0.18
N MET A 142 -1.25 13.90 -1.14
CA MET A 142 -0.01 14.27 -1.83
C MET A 142 0.27 15.77 -1.78
N ASP A 143 -0.76 16.60 -1.88
CA ASP A 143 -0.59 18.06 -1.94
C ASP A 143 -0.11 18.62 -0.59
N SER A 144 -0.59 18.03 0.51
CA SER A 144 -0.17 18.41 1.87
C SER A 144 1.09 17.68 2.36
N SER A 145 1.51 16.59 1.72
CA SER A 145 2.67 15.79 2.13
C SER A 145 3.99 16.46 1.75
N GLU A 146 5.00 16.34 2.60
CA GLU A 146 6.36 16.85 2.29
C GLU A 146 6.90 16.18 1.03
N ASN A 147 6.77 14.86 0.94
CA ASN A 147 7.23 14.10 -0.21
C ASN A 147 6.41 14.33 -1.48
N GLY A 148 5.18 14.83 -1.37
CA GLY A 148 4.34 15.07 -2.54
C GLY A 148 4.65 16.40 -3.24
N LYS A 149 5.26 17.36 -2.54
CA LYS A 149 5.64 18.68 -3.10
C LYS A 149 6.87 18.66 -4.00
N LEU A 150 7.60 17.54 -4.06
CA LEU A 150 8.84 17.41 -4.83
C LEU A 150 8.66 17.62 -6.34
N PHE A 151 7.44 17.62 -6.86
CA PHE A 151 7.14 17.91 -8.28
C PHE A 151 6.62 19.33 -8.56
N ASP A 152 6.22 20.10 -7.53
CA ASP A 152 5.69 21.46 -7.74
C ASP A 152 6.81 22.52 -7.86
N ASP A 153 7.99 22.27 -7.27
CA ASP A 153 9.09 23.24 -7.20
C ASP A 153 9.95 23.35 -8.49
N ASP A 154 9.75 22.45 -9.46
CA ASP A 154 10.44 22.50 -10.77
C ASP A 154 9.58 23.13 -11.89
N SER A 155 8.42 23.71 -11.57
CA SER A 155 7.50 24.32 -12.55
C SER A 155 7.59 25.84 -12.64
N ASP A 156 8.75 26.43 -12.36
CA ASP A 156 9.08 27.83 -12.69
C ASP A 156 10.35 27.89 -13.56
N SER A 157 10.31 27.26 -14.73
CA SER A 157 11.22 27.60 -15.82
C SER A 157 10.46 28.38 -16.89
N GLU A 158 10.62 29.70 -16.86
CA GLU A 158 10.14 30.63 -17.87
C GLU A 158 10.54 30.19 -19.29
N HIS A 159 9.54 30.09 -20.18
CA HIS A 159 9.58 30.28 -21.63
C HIS A 159 10.78 29.76 -22.44
N ASP A 160 10.55 28.73 -23.28
CA ASP A 160 10.68 28.95 -24.73
C ASP A 160 9.74 28.05 -25.54
N GLU A 161 9.04 28.64 -26.49
CA GLU A 161 8.19 27.95 -27.45
C GLU A 161 9.08 27.18 -28.43
N THR A 162 9.24 25.88 -28.24
CA THR A 162 9.48 24.98 -29.39
C THR A 162 9.09 23.55 -29.06
N TYR A 163 7.85 23.22 -29.42
CA TYR A 163 7.42 21.86 -29.69
C TYR A 163 8.35 21.23 -30.75
N ARG A 164 9.20 20.27 -30.34
CA ARG A 164 9.48 19.00 -31.06
C ARG A 164 10.57 18.19 -30.37
N GLY A 165 10.18 17.00 -29.90
CA GLY A 165 11.06 15.84 -29.74
C GLY A 165 11.83 15.77 -28.43
N ARG A 166 11.16 15.35 -27.34
CA ARG A 166 11.86 14.68 -26.24
C ARG A 166 11.76 13.19 -26.51
N ASP A 167 12.89 12.63 -26.95
CA ASP A 167 13.08 11.21 -27.19
C ASP A 167 12.86 10.43 -25.89
N ASP A 168 11.90 9.51 -25.92
CA ASP A 168 11.72 8.46 -24.91
C ASP A 168 13.01 7.65 -24.77
N ILE A 169 13.62 7.68 -23.59
CA ILE A 169 14.84 6.93 -23.25
C ILE A 169 14.62 5.42 -23.43
N TYR A 170 13.38 4.94 -23.26
CA TYR A 170 12.99 3.55 -23.50
C TYR A 170 12.96 3.14 -24.99
N LEU A 171 12.93 4.09 -25.93
CA LEU A 171 13.04 3.82 -27.36
C LEU A 171 14.49 3.77 -27.87
N MET A 172 15.48 4.24 -27.08
CA MET A 172 16.89 4.16 -27.46
C MET A 172 17.47 2.76 -27.25
N GLU A 173 17.07 2.03 -26.21
CA GLU A 173 17.57 0.66 -25.96
C GLU A 173 17.08 -0.38 -26.99
N ALA A 174 15.93 -0.14 -27.64
CA ALA A 174 15.47 -0.99 -28.76
C ALA A 174 16.25 -0.73 -30.06
N ARG A 175 17.02 0.36 -30.13
CA ARG A 175 17.79 0.78 -31.32
C ARG A 175 19.27 0.44 -31.22
N GLU A 176 19.80 0.29 -30.01
CA GLU A 176 21.17 -0.18 -29.76
C GLU A 176 21.20 -1.71 -29.61
N GLY A 177 21.12 -2.40 -30.75
CA GLY A 177 21.05 -3.86 -30.86
C GLY A 177 22.17 -4.63 -30.15
N LEU A 178 21.97 -4.89 -28.86
CA LEU A 178 22.82 -5.73 -28.02
C LEU A 178 22.19 -7.11 -27.80
N HIS A 179 21.98 -7.84 -28.89
CA HIS A 179 21.89 -9.31 -28.86
C HIS A 179 22.95 -9.90 -29.80
N GLY A 180 24.14 -10.07 -29.24
CA GLY A 180 25.21 -10.84 -29.85
C GLY A 180 24.88 -12.34 -29.86
N GLY A 181 24.59 -12.86 -31.04
CA GLY A 181 25.21 -14.08 -31.57
C GLY A 181 24.65 -15.45 -31.14
N ARG A 182 24.05 -16.15 -32.10
CA ARG A 182 24.67 -17.33 -32.77
C ARG A 182 23.73 -17.96 -33.80
N GLY A 183 24.19 -18.00 -35.05
CA GLY A 183 24.32 -19.27 -35.77
C GLY A 183 23.09 -19.93 -36.41
N SER A 184 23.07 -19.79 -37.74
CA SER A 184 22.90 -20.88 -38.72
C SER A 184 21.54 -21.13 -39.38
N LYS A 185 21.66 -21.35 -40.68
CA LYS A 185 20.67 -21.53 -41.74
C LYS A 185 19.74 -22.73 -41.51
N VAL A 186 18.50 -22.60 -41.93
CA VAL A 186 17.87 -23.49 -42.93
C VAL A 186 17.01 -22.65 -43.87
#